data_AF-A0A453EZU5-F1
#
_entry.id   AF-A0A453EZU5-F1
#
_cell.length_a   1.000
_cell.length_b   1.000
_cell.length_c   1.000
_cell.angle_alpha   90.00
_cell.angle_beta   90.00
_cell.angle_gamma   90.00
#
_symmetry.space_group_name_H-M   'P 1'
#
loop_
_entity.id
_entity.type
_entity.pdbx_description
1 polymer ?
#
loop_
_entity_poly.entity_id
_entity_poly.type
_entity_poly.pdbx_seq_one_letter_code
_entity_poly.pdbx_strand_id
1 'polypeptide(L)'
;MAASEREAGLLARVAANHLFLAQFEPMRAALLSLRRRTDPDLAADFLRAVVASGGRVPGVLWSALPACPSSSHLAWLAVLELAALPSTPNPESLRLKAEFLILLQPIADDPATGVDARGTLVKLLDLGVARLKREVDDYGEPVEEVPVTEEDLRGLWGVVLDNAELFDALCAGVSRQIGLDSGFGVNVLLSLRRSVQLAHLDAMKALVMAGDVESATGHIRFLCLENGVEEDSYKVVLGDVVKKGWEKSSNYFGKWFESRNRIITIYGEALQSSSPQLVQLIQIILDDILSEEFEDHSISDAHWMPLPFKKFLETLWLERDADSDDRTILTEAIVSCKKDLFHYSRLSGKHVLEVIMETALSLIKREQLQEAVNVVSLFPLLQPLVAVLGWDILKGKTELRRKLMQLFWTSKSQALRLQEYSHYRAQTDETSCEEYLCDLLCFHLDLASFVSSVNSGHPWNLRNSLFSQKEQDSVVNAETLDPFVENMILERLAVQTPMRV
;
A
#
# COMPACT_ATOMS: atom_id res chain seq x y z
N MET A 1 50.51 -35.36 -32.87
CA MET A 1 49.78 -34.13 -33.25
C MET A 1 48.64 -34.44 -34.23
N ALA A 2 48.91 -35.07 -35.39
CA ALA A 2 47.87 -35.36 -36.41
C ALA A 2 46.64 -36.18 -35.94
N ALA A 3 46.77 -37.10 -34.97
CA ALA A 3 45.63 -37.88 -34.47
C ALA A 3 44.69 -37.06 -33.57
N SER A 4 45.26 -36.18 -32.74
CA SER A 4 44.52 -35.27 -31.85
C SER A 4 43.77 -34.22 -32.68
N GLU A 5 44.44 -33.58 -33.64
CA GLU A 5 43.80 -32.62 -34.56
C GLU A 5 42.66 -33.26 -35.37
N ARG A 6 42.86 -34.52 -35.80
CA ARG A 6 41.82 -35.28 -36.51
C ARG A 6 40.62 -35.61 -35.61
N GLU A 7 40.84 -35.96 -34.35
CA GLU A 7 39.77 -36.18 -33.37
C GLU A 7 38.99 -34.89 -33.08
N ALA A 8 39.69 -33.76 -32.90
CA ALA A 8 39.07 -32.45 -32.70
C ALA A 8 38.17 -32.07 -33.88
N GLY A 9 38.65 -32.23 -35.11
CA GLY A 9 37.87 -31.98 -36.32
C GLY A 9 36.65 -32.88 -36.47
N LEU A 10 36.72 -34.14 -36.03
CA LEU A 10 35.57 -35.04 -36.03
C LEU A 10 34.53 -34.63 -34.98
N LEU A 11 34.96 -34.31 -33.76
CA LEU A 11 34.05 -33.86 -32.69
C LEU A 11 33.36 -32.54 -33.05
N ALA A 12 34.09 -31.59 -33.65
CA ALA A 12 33.51 -30.34 -34.14
C ALA A 12 32.46 -30.57 -35.24
N ARG A 13 32.69 -31.50 -36.17
CA ARG A 13 31.70 -31.88 -37.20
C ARG A 13 30.47 -32.56 -36.60
N VAL A 14 30.65 -33.42 -35.61
CA VAL A 14 29.53 -34.05 -34.88
C VAL A 14 28.70 -33.00 -34.16
N ALA A 15 29.34 -32.04 -33.48
CA ALA A 15 28.65 -30.90 -32.87
C ALA A 15 27.87 -30.08 -33.89
N ALA A 16 28.47 -29.76 -35.05
CA ALA A 16 27.80 -29.04 -36.13
C ALA A 16 26.59 -29.81 -36.71
N ASN A 17 26.68 -31.13 -36.84
CA ASN A 17 25.55 -31.95 -37.30
C ASN A 17 24.38 -31.92 -36.31
N HIS A 18 24.66 -32.02 -35.01
CA HIS A 18 23.62 -31.92 -33.98
C HIS A 18 23.04 -30.50 -33.89
N LEU A 19 23.85 -29.47 -34.09
CA LEU A 19 23.40 -28.08 -34.22
C LEU A 19 22.43 -27.90 -35.39
N PHE A 20 22.75 -28.44 -36.57
CA PHE A 20 21.90 -28.38 -37.75
C PHE A 20 20.52 -29.03 -37.52
N LEU A 21 20.47 -30.06 -36.67
CA LEU A 21 19.23 -30.74 -36.27
C LEU A 21 18.53 -30.11 -35.04
N ALA A 22 19.01 -28.96 -34.56
CA ALA A 22 18.54 -28.29 -33.33
C ALA A 22 18.62 -29.16 -32.05
N GLN A 23 19.50 -30.18 -32.04
CA GLN A 23 19.70 -31.12 -30.94
C GLN A 23 20.75 -30.59 -29.95
N PHE A 24 20.33 -29.72 -29.03
CA PHE A 24 21.26 -29.05 -28.12
C PHE A 24 22.02 -30.00 -27.20
N GLU A 25 21.38 -30.97 -26.54
CA GLU A 25 22.07 -31.86 -25.58
C GLU A 25 23.14 -32.76 -26.25
N PRO A 26 22.88 -33.40 -27.40
CA PRO A 26 23.93 -34.09 -28.16
C PRO A 26 25.06 -33.17 -28.62
N MET A 27 24.75 -31.96 -29.09
CA MET A 27 25.77 -30.96 -29.45
C MET A 27 26.63 -30.61 -28.23
N ARG A 28 26.00 -30.32 -27.09
CA ARG A 28 26.65 -30.01 -25.82
C ARG A 28 27.59 -31.14 -25.38
N ALA A 29 27.16 -32.40 -25.48
CA ALA A 29 27.99 -33.55 -25.15
C ALA A 29 29.24 -33.66 -26.05
N ALA A 30 29.10 -33.37 -27.34
CA ALA A 30 30.22 -33.32 -28.29
C ALA A 30 31.20 -32.18 -27.95
N LEU A 31 30.70 -30.98 -27.63
CA LEU A 31 31.51 -29.83 -27.23
C LEU A 31 32.23 -30.05 -25.89
N LEU A 32 31.58 -30.68 -24.90
CA LEU A 32 32.22 -31.06 -23.64
C LEU A 32 33.35 -32.08 -23.85
N SER A 33 33.17 -33.00 -24.80
CA SER A 33 34.20 -33.98 -25.17
C SER A 33 35.37 -33.29 -25.87
N LEU A 34 35.10 -32.38 -26.82
CA LEU A 34 36.10 -31.58 -27.51
C LEU A 34 36.93 -30.76 -26.51
N ARG A 35 36.25 -30.07 -25.58
CA ARG A 35 36.88 -29.23 -24.56
C ARG A 35 37.78 -30.01 -23.60
N ARG A 36 37.36 -31.22 -23.19
CA ARG A 36 38.10 -32.02 -22.19
C ARG A 36 39.25 -32.82 -22.78
N ARG A 37 39.14 -33.25 -24.04
CA ARG A 37 40.02 -34.27 -24.61
C ARG A 37 41.02 -33.72 -25.61
N THR A 38 40.69 -32.63 -26.30
CA THR A 38 41.40 -32.32 -27.55
C THR A 38 41.73 -30.85 -27.71
N ASP A 39 40.72 -29.97 -27.67
CA ASP A 39 40.89 -28.55 -27.97
C ASP A 39 39.82 -27.69 -27.27
N PRO A 40 40.16 -27.07 -26.11
CA PRO A 40 39.23 -26.21 -25.38
C PRO A 40 38.94 -24.89 -26.09
N ASP A 41 39.89 -24.38 -26.88
CA ASP A 41 39.73 -23.10 -27.58
C ASP A 41 38.77 -23.26 -28.76
N LEU A 42 38.89 -24.35 -29.52
CA LEU A 42 37.94 -24.67 -30.59
C LEU A 42 36.51 -24.85 -30.08
N ALA A 43 36.33 -25.47 -28.91
CA ALA A 43 35.01 -25.59 -28.28
C ALA A 43 34.45 -24.24 -27.84
N ALA A 44 35.31 -23.35 -27.32
CA ALA A 44 34.92 -21.99 -26.96
C ALA A 44 34.57 -21.17 -28.20
N ASP A 45 35.38 -21.22 -29.26
CA ASP A 45 35.14 -20.52 -30.53
C ASP A 45 33.85 -20.97 -31.22
N PHE A 46 33.53 -22.27 -31.13
CA PHE A 46 32.26 -22.79 -31.60
C PHE A 46 31.08 -22.13 -30.87
N LEU A 47 31.13 -22.07 -29.53
CA LEU A 47 30.10 -21.42 -28.73
C LEU A 47 30.04 -19.92 -29.02
N ARG A 48 31.19 -19.25 -29.13
CA ARG A 48 31.29 -17.82 -29.49
C ARG A 48 30.61 -17.53 -30.81
N ALA A 49 30.83 -18.35 -31.85
CA ALA A 49 30.19 -18.17 -33.15
C ALA A 49 28.65 -18.30 -33.09
N VAL A 50 28.14 -19.26 -32.30
CA VAL A 50 26.69 -19.41 -32.09
C VAL A 50 26.11 -18.21 -31.33
N VAL A 51 26.80 -17.75 -30.28
CA VAL A 51 26.38 -16.61 -29.47
C VAL A 51 26.45 -15.31 -30.28
N ALA A 52 27.52 -15.08 -31.04
CA ALA A 52 27.71 -13.89 -31.88
C ALA A 52 26.67 -13.75 -33.00
N SER A 53 26.06 -14.86 -33.44
CA SER A 53 24.95 -14.85 -34.40
C SER A 53 23.58 -14.78 -33.72
N GLY A 54 23.51 -14.69 -32.38
CA GLY A 54 22.27 -14.82 -31.63
C GLY A 54 21.52 -16.12 -31.94
N GLY A 55 22.27 -17.20 -32.21
CA GLY A 55 21.74 -18.50 -32.61
C GLY A 55 21.12 -18.53 -34.02
N ARG A 56 21.21 -17.47 -34.81
CA ARG A 56 20.69 -17.39 -36.19
C ARG A 56 21.64 -18.07 -37.18
N VAL A 57 21.88 -19.36 -36.97
CA VAL A 57 22.76 -20.17 -37.81
C VAL A 57 21.98 -20.63 -39.06
N PRO A 58 22.46 -20.35 -40.27
CA PRO A 58 21.77 -20.74 -41.50
C PRO A 58 21.56 -22.25 -41.61
N GLY A 59 20.38 -22.66 -42.04
CA GLY A 59 20.05 -24.07 -42.32
C GLY A 59 19.63 -24.91 -41.11
N VAL A 60 19.67 -24.37 -39.89
CA VAL A 60 19.19 -25.10 -38.70
C VAL A 60 17.70 -25.44 -38.84
N LEU A 61 17.38 -26.71 -38.64
CA LEU A 61 16.01 -27.24 -38.67
C LEU A 61 15.38 -27.07 -37.28
N TRP A 62 14.86 -25.87 -37.01
CA TRP A 62 14.09 -25.60 -35.81
C TRP A 62 12.87 -26.54 -35.76
N SER A 63 12.77 -27.32 -34.69
CA SER A 63 11.65 -28.24 -34.48
C SER A 63 11.02 -27.99 -33.12
N ALA A 64 9.69 -28.08 -33.06
CA ALA A 64 8.99 -28.07 -31.78
C ALA A 64 9.33 -29.37 -31.02
N LEU A 65 9.58 -29.22 -29.71
CA LEU A 65 9.87 -30.20 -28.66
C LEU A 65 10.15 -31.68 -29.05
N PRO A 66 11.21 -32.30 -28.50
CA PRO A 66 11.93 -31.89 -27.29
C PRO A 66 13.20 -31.06 -27.54
N ALA A 67 13.34 -30.46 -28.73
CA ALA A 67 14.51 -29.72 -29.18
C ALA A 67 14.41 -28.19 -29.00
N CYS A 68 15.53 -27.50 -29.27
CA CYS A 68 15.69 -26.05 -29.20
C CYS A 68 14.71 -25.34 -30.15
N PRO A 69 13.69 -24.61 -29.65
CA PRO A 69 12.55 -24.17 -30.46
C PRO A 69 12.81 -22.89 -31.27
N SER A 70 13.83 -22.11 -30.94
CA SER A 70 14.12 -20.83 -31.61
C SER A 70 15.61 -20.48 -31.58
N SER A 71 16.02 -19.55 -32.45
CA SER A 71 17.38 -19.02 -32.51
C SER A 71 17.80 -18.36 -31.19
N SER A 72 16.95 -17.53 -30.58
CA SER A 72 17.21 -16.92 -29.27
C SER A 72 17.35 -17.95 -28.15
N HIS A 73 16.60 -19.05 -28.21
CA HIS A 73 16.75 -20.14 -27.24
C HIS A 73 18.10 -20.86 -27.40
N LEU A 74 18.56 -21.06 -28.64
CA LEU A 74 19.89 -21.61 -28.91
C LEU A 74 20.98 -20.68 -28.40
N ALA A 75 20.84 -19.37 -28.64
CA ALA A 75 21.76 -18.35 -28.16
C ALA A 75 21.87 -18.39 -26.63
N TRP A 76 20.73 -18.42 -25.94
CA TRP A 76 20.67 -18.49 -24.48
C TRP A 76 21.39 -19.74 -23.94
N LEU A 77 21.07 -20.92 -24.46
CA LEU A 77 21.72 -22.17 -24.03
C LEU A 77 23.22 -22.18 -24.32
N ALA A 78 23.65 -21.65 -25.48
CA ALA A 78 25.06 -21.51 -25.82
C ALA A 78 25.77 -20.49 -24.91
N VAL A 79 25.11 -19.38 -24.54
CA VAL A 79 25.63 -18.41 -23.56
C VAL A 79 25.82 -19.05 -22.20
N LEU A 80 24.91 -19.91 -21.73
CA LEU A 80 25.09 -20.59 -20.44
C LEU A 80 26.35 -21.46 -20.41
N GLU A 81 26.62 -22.20 -21.50
CA GLU A 81 27.83 -22.99 -21.64
C GLU A 81 29.10 -22.14 -21.78
N LEU A 82 29.01 -21.04 -22.54
CA LEU A 82 30.12 -20.10 -22.71
C LEU A 82 30.44 -19.39 -21.38
N ALA A 83 29.44 -18.89 -20.67
CA ALA A 83 29.58 -18.22 -19.38
C ALA A 83 30.12 -19.13 -18.26
N ALA A 84 30.05 -20.46 -18.43
CA ALA A 84 30.66 -21.42 -17.52
C ALA A 84 32.17 -21.61 -17.77
N LEU A 85 32.71 -21.08 -18.87
CA LEU A 85 34.15 -21.10 -19.13
C LEU A 85 34.88 -20.01 -18.33
N PRO A 86 36.03 -20.33 -17.70
CA PRO A 86 36.81 -19.34 -16.95
C PRO A 86 37.43 -18.26 -17.83
N SER A 87 37.52 -18.48 -19.14
CA SER A 87 38.07 -17.54 -20.12
C SER A 87 37.03 -16.54 -20.66
N THR A 88 35.78 -16.62 -20.22
CA THR A 88 34.70 -15.77 -20.73
C THR A 88 34.67 -14.42 -20.01
N PRO A 89 34.85 -13.29 -20.71
CA PRO A 89 34.69 -11.97 -20.12
C PRO A 89 33.21 -11.72 -19.80
N ASN A 90 32.95 -11.03 -18.67
CA ASN A 90 31.62 -10.54 -18.25
C ASN A 90 30.46 -11.54 -18.48
N PRO A 91 30.48 -12.71 -17.84
CA PRO A 91 29.47 -13.76 -18.05
C PRO A 91 28.04 -13.30 -17.73
N GLU A 92 27.87 -12.32 -16.83
CA GLU A 92 26.56 -11.74 -16.51
C GLU A 92 26.02 -10.86 -17.64
N SER A 93 26.87 -10.05 -18.27
CA SER A 93 26.49 -9.21 -19.43
C SER A 93 25.98 -10.07 -20.58
N LEU A 94 26.72 -11.15 -20.91
CA LEU A 94 26.31 -12.12 -21.94
C LEU A 94 24.94 -12.74 -21.64
N ARG A 95 24.71 -13.16 -20.39
CA ARG A 95 23.42 -13.73 -19.97
C ARG A 95 22.31 -12.71 -20.18
N LEU A 96 22.42 -11.51 -19.62
CA LEU A 96 21.36 -10.50 -19.73
C LEU A 96 21.06 -10.12 -21.20
N LYS A 97 22.09 -10.03 -22.06
CA LYS A 97 21.92 -9.76 -23.49
C LYS A 97 21.21 -10.92 -24.24
N ALA A 98 21.47 -12.16 -23.87
CA ALA A 98 20.76 -13.31 -24.44
C ALA A 98 19.35 -13.47 -23.87
N GLU A 99 19.13 -13.11 -22.61
CA GLU A 99 17.80 -13.05 -21.98
C GLU A 99 16.89 -12.02 -22.67
N PHE A 100 17.44 -10.87 -23.06
CA PHE A 100 16.71 -9.90 -23.89
C PHE A 100 16.18 -10.52 -25.19
N LEU A 101 16.98 -11.35 -25.87
CA LEU A 101 16.57 -12.03 -27.10
C LEU A 101 15.49 -13.10 -26.83
N ILE A 102 15.63 -13.88 -25.76
CA ILE A 102 14.69 -14.97 -25.47
C ILE A 102 13.32 -14.46 -24.98
N LEU A 103 13.27 -13.30 -24.34
CA LEU A 103 12.02 -12.66 -23.92
C LEU A 103 11.28 -12.01 -25.09
N LEU A 104 11.99 -11.43 -26.06
CA LEU A 104 11.38 -10.77 -27.22
C LEU A 104 10.97 -11.74 -28.36
N GLN A 105 11.71 -12.83 -28.54
CA GLN A 105 11.49 -13.75 -29.66
C GLN A 105 10.07 -14.35 -29.72
N PRO A 106 9.46 -14.82 -28.61
CA PRO A 106 8.10 -15.36 -28.63
C PRO A 106 7.07 -14.34 -29.12
N ILE A 107 7.24 -13.07 -28.73
CA ILE A 107 6.34 -11.97 -29.13
C ILE A 107 6.52 -11.67 -30.62
N ALA A 108 7.76 -11.69 -31.13
CA ALA A 108 8.05 -11.45 -32.55
C ALA A 108 7.59 -12.61 -33.47
N ASP A 109 7.51 -13.82 -32.94
CA ASP A 109 7.06 -15.01 -33.65
C ASP A 109 5.54 -15.23 -33.57
N ASP A 110 4.85 -14.57 -32.64
CA ASP A 110 3.40 -14.64 -32.51
C ASP A 110 2.71 -14.07 -33.77
N PRO A 111 1.88 -14.85 -34.48
CA PRO A 111 1.13 -14.35 -35.63
C PRO A 111 0.10 -13.26 -35.29
N ALA A 112 -0.30 -13.13 -34.01
CA ALA A 112 -1.18 -12.06 -33.56
C ALA A 112 -0.46 -10.70 -33.54
N THR A 113 0.87 -10.69 -33.48
CA THR A 113 1.69 -9.49 -33.56
C THR A 113 1.59 -8.88 -34.95
N GLY A 114 0.91 -7.73 -35.04
CA GLY A 114 0.71 -7.00 -36.29
C GLY A 114 2.01 -6.72 -37.04
N VAL A 115 1.95 -6.62 -38.38
CA VAL A 115 3.13 -6.54 -39.27
C VAL A 115 4.09 -5.42 -38.88
N ASP A 116 3.57 -4.24 -38.54
CA ASP A 116 4.38 -3.07 -38.17
C ASP A 116 5.08 -3.28 -36.83
N ALA A 117 4.35 -3.78 -35.81
CA ALA A 117 4.90 -4.11 -34.50
C ALA A 117 5.98 -5.20 -34.60
N ARG A 118 5.72 -6.22 -35.43
CA ARG A 118 6.70 -7.27 -35.73
C ARG A 118 7.96 -6.69 -36.37
N GLY A 119 7.83 -5.74 -37.29
CA GLY A 119 8.96 -5.01 -37.87
C GLY A 119 9.84 -4.35 -36.80
N THR A 120 9.24 -3.64 -35.85
CA THR A 120 9.97 -3.02 -34.73
C THR A 120 10.61 -4.07 -33.81
N LEU A 121 9.92 -5.15 -33.48
CA LEU A 121 10.47 -6.24 -32.65
C LEU A 121 11.66 -6.92 -33.33
N VAL A 122 11.63 -7.11 -34.65
CA VAL A 122 12.78 -7.63 -35.42
C VAL A 122 13.97 -6.67 -35.33
N LYS A 123 13.75 -5.35 -35.48
CA LYS A 123 14.82 -4.35 -35.28
C LYS A 123 15.41 -4.43 -33.87
N LEU A 124 14.59 -4.62 -32.84
CA LEU A 124 15.06 -4.79 -31.45
C LEU A 124 15.85 -6.09 -31.27
N LEU A 125 15.39 -7.20 -31.84
CA LEU A 125 16.13 -8.46 -31.84
C LEU A 125 17.49 -8.31 -32.55
N ASP A 126 17.53 -7.63 -33.69
CA ASP A 126 18.77 -7.35 -34.44
C ASP A 126 19.75 -6.51 -33.61
N LEU A 127 19.25 -5.51 -32.89
CA LEU A 127 20.03 -4.73 -31.93
C LEU A 127 20.60 -5.63 -30.83
N GLY A 128 19.80 -6.53 -30.26
CA GLY A 128 20.23 -7.48 -29.24
C GLY A 128 21.34 -8.41 -29.74
N VAL A 129 21.21 -8.93 -30.97
CA VAL A 129 22.25 -9.75 -31.62
C VAL A 129 23.54 -8.96 -31.83
N ALA A 130 23.45 -7.72 -32.31
CA ALA A 130 24.62 -6.86 -32.48
C ALA A 130 25.33 -6.56 -31.15
N ARG A 131 24.57 -6.34 -30.07
CA ARG A 131 25.11 -6.15 -28.71
C ARG A 131 25.77 -7.43 -28.17
N LEU A 132 25.18 -8.59 -28.44
CA LEU A 132 25.71 -9.89 -28.03
C LEU A 132 26.99 -10.24 -28.78
N LYS A 133 27.04 -9.96 -30.09
CA LYS A 133 28.24 -10.10 -30.93
C LYS A 133 29.41 -9.29 -30.39
N ARG A 134 29.19 -8.01 -30.04
CA ARG A 134 30.24 -7.15 -29.47
C ARG A 134 30.78 -7.63 -28.12
N GLU A 135 29.95 -8.28 -27.32
CA GLU A 135 30.40 -8.82 -26.02
C GLU A 135 31.33 -10.04 -26.20
N VAL A 136 31.19 -10.75 -27.33
CA VAL A 136 31.99 -11.92 -27.65
C VAL A 136 33.20 -11.59 -28.53
N ASP A 137 33.04 -10.66 -29.48
CA ASP A 137 34.06 -10.20 -30.41
C ASP A 137 34.66 -8.87 -29.90
N ASP A 138 35.77 -8.95 -29.17
CA ASP A 138 36.51 -7.82 -28.54
C ASP A 138 36.99 -6.75 -29.58
N TYR A 139 36.89 -7.03 -30.89
CA TYR A 139 37.40 -6.22 -32.01
C TYR A 139 36.47 -6.15 -33.24
N GLY A 140 35.15 -6.13 -33.05
CA GLY A 140 34.20 -5.99 -34.17
C GLY A 140 34.27 -4.62 -34.87
N GLU A 141 34.12 -4.60 -36.20
CA GLU A 141 33.89 -3.38 -36.98
C GLU A 141 32.73 -2.54 -36.41
N PRO A 142 32.75 -1.20 -36.58
CA PRO A 142 31.66 -0.35 -36.14
C PRO A 142 30.36 -0.71 -36.89
N VAL A 143 29.52 -1.52 -36.24
CA VAL A 143 28.15 -1.79 -36.70
C VAL A 143 27.35 -0.50 -36.52
N GLU A 144 26.67 -0.03 -37.57
CA GLU A 144 25.73 1.09 -37.49
C GLU A 144 24.61 0.79 -36.49
N GLU A 145 24.21 1.79 -35.70
CA GLU A 145 23.08 1.66 -34.79
C GLU A 145 21.80 1.39 -35.57
N VAL A 146 21.07 0.33 -35.18
CA VAL A 146 19.77 0.02 -35.76
C VAL A 146 18.83 1.20 -35.49
N PRO A 147 18.23 1.83 -36.53
CA PRO A 147 17.37 2.98 -36.33
C PRO A 147 16.00 2.52 -35.79
N VAL A 148 15.88 2.49 -34.47
CA VAL A 148 14.62 2.36 -33.75
C VAL A 148 14.25 3.74 -33.21
N THR A 149 13.13 4.28 -33.69
CA THR A 149 12.63 5.60 -33.30
C THR A 149 11.64 5.51 -32.13
N GLU A 150 11.36 6.63 -31.46
CA GLU A 150 10.30 6.68 -30.44
C GLU A 150 8.92 6.37 -31.02
N GLU A 151 8.66 6.70 -32.29
CA GLU A 151 7.41 6.38 -32.99
C GLU A 151 7.26 4.87 -33.22
N ASP A 152 8.36 4.19 -33.61
CA ASP A 152 8.39 2.72 -33.73
C ASP A 152 8.01 2.07 -32.38
N LEU A 153 8.57 2.58 -31.27
CA LEU A 153 8.31 2.07 -29.92
C LEU A 153 6.89 2.39 -29.43
N ARG A 154 6.30 3.51 -29.87
CA ARG A 154 4.90 3.84 -29.59
C ARG A 154 3.96 2.87 -30.31
N GLY A 155 4.30 2.46 -31.53
CA GLY A 155 3.58 1.42 -32.27
C GLY A 155 3.50 0.08 -31.54
N LEU A 156 4.38 -0.17 -30.55
CA LEU A 156 4.37 -1.37 -29.73
C LEU A 156 3.44 -1.31 -28.53
N TRP A 157 2.80 -0.18 -28.20
CA TRP A 157 2.05 -0.05 -26.94
C TRP A 157 0.97 -1.11 -26.75
N GLY A 158 0.20 -1.45 -27.79
CA GLY A 158 -0.79 -2.55 -27.70
C GLY A 158 -0.11 -3.89 -27.36
N VAL A 159 0.97 -4.23 -28.05
CA VAL A 159 1.74 -5.46 -27.81
C VAL A 159 2.36 -5.49 -26.41
N VAL A 160 2.80 -4.34 -25.90
CA VAL A 160 3.32 -4.18 -24.53
C VAL A 160 2.23 -4.53 -23.52
N LEU A 161 1.03 -3.99 -23.69
CA LEU A 161 -0.08 -4.22 -22.76
C LEU A 161 -0.55 -5.68 -22.80
N ASP A 162 -0.60 -6.29 -23.99
CA ASP A 162 -0.97 -7.71 -24.17
C ASP A 162 0.08 -8.67 -23.57
N ASN A 163 1.34 -8.23 -23.45
CA ASN A 163 2.47 -9.03 -22.97
C ASN A 163 3.16 -8.38 -21.75
N ALA A 164 2.39 -7.73 -20.87
CA ALA A 164 2.92 -6.87 -19.81
C ALA A 164 3.97 -7.56 -18.91
N GLU A 165 3.74 -8.82 -18.51
CA GLU A 165 4.67 -9.58 -17.68
C GLU A 165 6.03 -9.81 -18.37
N LEU A 166 6.03 -10.08 -19.67
CA LEU A 166 7.27 -10.26 -20.45
C LEU A 166 8.02 -8.94 -20.59
N PHE A 167 7.31 -7.83 -20.82
CA PHE A 167 7.93 -6.51 -20.92
C PHE A 167 8.42 -5.97 -19.59
N ASP A 168 7.80 -6.33 -18.47
CA ASP A 168 8.29 -6.01 -17.13
C ASP A 168 9.62 -6.74 -16.85
N ALA A 169 9.64 -8.06 -17.09
CA ALA A 169 10.87 -8.86 -16.99
C ALA A 169 11.98 -8.33 -17.93
N LEU A 170 11.60 -7.95 -19.17
CA LEU A 170 12.50 -7.34 -20.14
C LEU A 170 13.08 -6.02 -19.62
N CYS A 171 12.26 -5.14 -19.05
CA CYS A 171 12.70 -3.87 -18.49
C CYS A 171 13.65 -4.07 -17.31
N ALA A 172 13.37 -5.03 -16.42
CA ALA A 172 14.26 -5.38 -15.32
C ALA A 172 15.63 -5.88 -15.83
N GLY A 173 15.63 -6.77 -16.83
CA GLY A 173 16.85 -7.24 -17.48
C GLY A 173 17.63 -6.12 -18.16
N VAL A 174 16.94 -5.22 -18.86
CA VAL A 174 17.55 -4.05 -19.52
C VAL A 174 18.16 -3.08 -18.52
N SER A 175 17.51 -2.82 -17.38
CA SER A 175 18.08 -1.98 -16.31
C SER A 175 19.40 -2.54 -15.78
N ARG A 176 19.49 -3.87 -15.61
CA ARG A 176 20.73 -4.53 -15.23
C ARG A 176 21.80 -4.45 -16.33
N GLN A 177 21.41 -4.58 -17.60
CA GLN A 177 22.35 -4.41 -18.71
C GLN A 177 22.97 -3.01 -18.73
N ILE A 178 22.15 -1.96 -18.56
CA ILE A 178 22.64 -0.57 -18.59
C ILE A 178 23.62 -0.30 -17.44
N GLY A 179 23.41 -0.90 -16.27
CA GLY A 179 24.33 -0.79 -15.14
C GLY A 179 25.71 -1.45 -15.39
N LEU A 180 25.78 -2.43 -16.28
CA LEU A 180 27.01 -3.16 -16.63
C LEU A 180 27.67 -2.65 -17.91
N ASP A 181 26.89 -2.10 -18.83
CA ASP A 181 27.30 -1.76 -20.20
C ASP A 181 26.70 -0.40 -20.61
N SER A 182 27.56 0.62 -20.70
CA SER A 182 27.19 1.96 -21.22
C SER A 182 27.42 2.11 -22.74
N GLY A 183 27.64 0.99 -23.44
CA GLY A 183 27.97 0.96 -24.86
C GLY A 183 26.79 1.04 -25.84
N PHE A 184 27.05 0.56 -27.06
CA PHE A 184 26.20 0.66 -28.24
C PHE A 184 24.71 0.32 -28.02
N GLY A 185 23.80 1.21 -28.40
CA GLY A 185 22.36 0.95 -28.32
C GLY A 185 21.71 1.14 -26.96
N VAL A 186 22.43 1.63 -25.94
CA VAL A 186 21.84 1.98 -24.62
C VAL A 186 20.71 3.00 -24.75
N ASN A 187 20.82 3.97 -25.67
CA ASN A 187 19.76 4.97 -25.91
C ASN A 187 18.44 4.32 -26.35
N VAL A 188 18.50 3.30 -27.20
CA VAL A 188 17.31 2.54 -27.63
C VAL A 188 16.71 1.76 -26.47
N LEU A 189 17.55 1.15 -25.61
CA LEU A 189 17.11 0.43 -24.42
C LEU A 189 16.46 1.36 -23.36
N LEU A 190 17.01 2.55 -23.16
CA LEU A 190 16.40 3.58 -22.31
C LEU A 190 15.06 4.05 -22.88
N SER A 191 15.00 4.26 -24.19
CA SER A 191 13.75 4.64 -24.89
C SER A 191 12.70 3.54 -24.82
N LEU A 192 13.10 2.27 -24.90
CA LEU A 192 12.22 1.11 -24.76
C LEU A 192 11.59 1.07 -23.36
N ARG A 193 12.41 1.16 -22.30
CA ARG A 193 11.93 1.22 -20.91
C ARG A 193 10.94 2.36 -20.70
N ARG A 194 11.30 3.56 -21.18
CA ARG A 194 10.43 4.74 -21.11
C ARG A 194 9.11 4.52 -21.86
N SER A 195 9.16 3.93 -23.05
CA SER A 195 7.97 3.65 -23.86
C SER A 195 7.02 2.66 -23.17
N VAL A 196 7.55 1.62 -22.52
CA VAL A 196 6.74 0.65 -21.75
C VAL A 196 5.98 1.35 -20.62
N GLN A 197 6.66 2.24 -19.87
CA GLN A 197 6.01 3.01 -18.82
C GLN A 197 4.93 3.95 -19.36
N LEU A 198 5.19 4.63 -20.47
CA LEU A 198 4.21 5.51 -21.11
C LEU A 198 2.99 4.73 -21.60
N ALA A 199 3.16 3.50 -22.12
CA ALA A 199 2.06 2.65 -22.53
C ALA A 199 1.13 2.31 -21.35
N HIS A 200 1.69 1.92 -20.20
CA HIS A 200 0.91 1.66 -18.99
C HIS A 200 0.21 2.92 -18.46
N LEU A 201 0.91 4.05 -18.39
CA LEU A 201 0.33 5.31 -17.94
C LEU A 201 -0.80 5.80 -18.86
N ASP A 202 -0.66 5.65 -20.18
CA ASP A 202 -1.69 6.01 -21.15
C ASP A 202 -2.92 5.09 -21.03
N ALA A 203 -2.71 3.77 -20.91
CA ALA A 203 -3.78 2.81 -20.66
C ALA A 203 -4.54 3.12 -19.38
N MET A 204 -3.82 3.42 -18.29
CA MET A 204 -4.42 3.84 -17.02
C MET A 204 -5.27 5.10 -17.18
N LYS A 205 -4.77 6.14 -17.88
CA LYS A 205 -5.56 7.35 -18.16
C LYS A 205 -6.85 7.01 -18.92
N ALA A 206 -6.76 6.18 -19.96
CA ALA A 206 -7.91 5.77 -20.76
C ALA A 206 -8.96 5.00 -19.94
N LEU A 207 -8.51 4.03 -19.12
CA LEU A 207 -9.37 3.23 -18.25
C LEU A 207 -10.04 4.08 -17.17
N VAL A 208 -9.28 4.98 -16.54
CA VAL A 208 -9.82 5.94 -15.58
C VAL A 208 -10.86 6.82 -16.25
N MET A 209 -10.62 7.35 -17.45
CA MET A 209 -11.61 8.14 -18.21
C MET A 209 -12.88 7.34 -18.52
N ALA A 210 -12.74 6.05 -18.83
CA ALA A 210 -13.86 5.13 -19.06
C ALA A 210 -14.61 4.73 -17.77
N GLY A 211 -14.06 5.03 -16.59
CA GLY A 211 -14.65 4.68 -15.28
C GLY A 211 -14.22 3.32 -14.75
N ASP A 212 -13.31 2.62 -15.43
CA ASP A 212 -12.79 1.33 -15.00
C ASP A 212 -11.51 1.51 -14.15
N VAL A 213 -11.73 1.83 -12.87
CA VAL A 213 -10.64 2.05 -11.90
C VAL A 213 -9.95 0.73 -11.52
N GLU A 214 -10.67 -0.39 -11.53
CA GLU A 214 -10.13 -1.69 -11.15
C GLU A 214 -9.08 -2.16 -12.16
N SER A 215 -9.40 -2.12 -13.47
CA SER A 215 -8.43 -2.45 -14.52
C SER A 215 -7.26 -1.47 -14.54
N ALA A 216 -7.50 -0.18 -14.31
CA ALA A 216 -6.43 0.82 -14.22
C ALA A 216 -5.47 0.52 -13.06
N THR A 217 -6.01 0.06 -11.92
CA THR A 217 -5.22 -0.31 -10.73
C THR A 217 -4.27 -1.46 -11.03
N GLY A 218 -4.71 -2.45 -11.81
CA GLY A 218 -3.89 -3.61 -12.20
C GLY A 218 -2.66 -3.28 -13.06
N HIS A 219 -2.54 -2.06 -13.60
CA HIS A 219 -1.34 -1.61 -14.31
C HIS A 219 -0.26 -1.05 -13.37
N ILE A 220 -0.59 -0.71 -12.12
CA ILE A 220 0.36 -0.10 -11.16
C ILE A 220 1.56 -1.02 -10.89
N ARG A 221 1.35 -2.34 -10.86
CA ARG A 221 2.43 -3.32 -10.66
C ARG A 221 3.53 -3.29 -11.72
N PHE A 222 3.27 -2.78 -12.92
CA PHE A 222 4.25 -2.69 -14.00
C PHE A 222 4.98 -1.32 -14.04
N LEU A 223 4.63 -0.41 -13.13
CA LEU A 223 5.27 0.90 -13.06
C LEU A 223 6.60 0.82 -12.32
N CYS A 224 7.58 1.59 -12.78
CA CYS A 224 8.88 1.74 -12.15
C CYS A 224 9.42 3.15 -12.41
N LEU A 225 9.65 3.92 -11.33
CA LEU A 225 10.04 5.33 -11.41
C LEU A 225 11.42 5.53 -12.06
N GLU A 226 12.27 4.51 -12.04
CA GLU A 226 13.62 4.59 -12.61
C GLU A 226 13.64 4.44 -14.14
N ASN A 227 12.50 4.13 -14.78
CA ASN A 227 12.42 3.85 -16.22
C ASN A 227 12.35 5.11 -17.13
N GLY A 228 12.77 6.27 -16.63
CA GLY A 228 13.02 7.46 -17.46
C GLY A 228 11.78 8.30 -17.81
N VAL A 229 10.67 8.10 -17.10
CA VAL A 229 9.52 9.00 -17.11
C VAL A 229 9.60 9.91 -15.88
N GLU A 230 9.22 11.18 -16.04
CA GLU A 230 9.25 12.15 -14.92
C GLU A 230 8.26 11.76 -13.82
N GLU A 231 8.66 11.91 -12.56
CA GLU A 231 7.84 11.57 -11.39
C GLU A 231 6.48 12.26 -11.41
N ASP A 232 6.42 13.52 -11.87
CA ASP A 232 5.17 14.29 -11.98
C ASP A 232 4.17 13.66 -12.95
N SER A 233 4.64 12.98 -14.00
CA SER A 233 3.77 12.24 -14.91
C SER A 233 3.11 11.04 -14.22
N TYR A 234 3.83 10.35 -13.33
CA TYR A 234 3.26 9.30 -12.50
C TYR A 234 2.28 9.87 -11.48
N LYS A 235 2.63 10.98 -10.81
CA LYS A 235 1.77 11.65 -9.82
C LYS A 235 0.41 12.01 -10.37
N VAL A 236 0.35 12.56 -11.59
CA VAL A 236 -0.92 12.93 -12.22
C VAL A 236 -1.80 11.71 -12.44
N VAL A 237 -1.27 10.63 -13.04
CA VAL A 237 -2.07 9.44 -13.37
C VAL A 237 -2.48 8.66 -12.13
N LEU A 238 -1.54 8.43 -11.20
CA LEU A 238 -1.84 7.80 -9.92
C LEU A 238 -2.79 8.66 -9.09
N GLY A 239 -2.65 9.98 -9.17
CA GLY A 239 -3.57 10.95 -8.59
C GLY A 239 -5.00 10.75 -9.06
N ASP A 240 -5.19 10.63 -10.37
CA ASP A 240 -6.51 10.38 -10.94
C ASP A 240 -7.08 9.02 -10.51
N VAL A 241 -6.26 7.96 -10.46
CA VAL A 241 -6.68 6.62 -9.98
C VAL A 241 -7.09 6.67 -8.51
N VAL A 242 -6.24 7.23 -7.64
CA VAL A 242 -6.50 7.32 -6.19
C VAL A 242 -7.71 8.21 -5.92
N LYS A 243 -7.84 9.34 -6.61
CA LYS A 243 -8.97 10.26 -6.48
C LYS A 243 -10.29 9.64 -6.92
N LYS A 244 -10.31 8.82 -7.99
CA LYS A 244 -11.51 8.07 -8.37
C LYS A 244 -11.76 6.86 -7.47
N GLY A 245 -10.72 6.27 -6.91
CA GLY A 245 -10.83 5.19 -5.93
C GLY A 245 -11.35 5.65 -4.56
N TRP A 246 -11.06 6.90 -4.18
CA TRP A 246 -11.46 7.52 -2.92
C TRP A 246 -12.74 8.35 -3.07
N GLU A 247 -13.90 7.75 -2.79
CA GLU A 247 -15.15 8.50 -2.73
C GLU A 247 -15.34 9.12 -1.34
N LYS A 248 -15.51 10.44 -1.27
CA LYS A 248 -15.83 11.15 -0.02
C LYS A 248 -17.13 10.58 0.56
N SER A 249 -17.04 10.01 1.77
CA SER A 249 -18.19 9.47 2.51
C SER A 249 -18.46 10.30 3.76
N SER A 250 -19.74 10.47 4.10
CA SER A 250 -20.15 11.16 5.33
C SER A 250 -20.17 10.23 6.56
N ASN A 251 -20.16 8.91 6.37
CA ASN A 251 -20.20 7.91 7.43
C ASN A 251 -19.29 6.70 7.13
N TYR A 252 -19.19 5.75 8.07
CA TYR A 252 -18.36 4.56 7.94
C TYR A 252 -19.09 3.35 7.34
N PHE A 253 -20.12 3.55 6.52
CA PHE A 253 -20.85 2.46 5.86
C PHE A 253 -20.69 2.45 4.34
N GLY A 254 -21.04 1.31 3.74
CA GLY A 254 -21.20 1.13 2.29
C GLY A 254 -20.04 1.70 1.47
N LYS A 255 -20.26 2.89 0.90
CA LYS A 255 -19.29 3.61 0.06
C LYS A 255 -17.91 3.80 0.70
N TRP A 256 -17.84 3.99 2.02
CA TRP A 256 -16.55 4.12 2.69
C TRP A 256 -15.75 2.80 2.64
N PHE A 257 -16.41 1.65 2.89
CA PHE A 257 -15.75 0.35 2.80
C PHE A 257 -15.32 0.03 1.37
N GLU A 258 -16.16 0.34 0.38
CA GLU A 258 -15.83 0.16 -1.03
C GLU A 258 -14.60 1.00 -1.41
N SER A 259 -14.59 2.29 -1.06
CA SER A 259 -13.45 3.18 -1.31
C SER A 259 -12.18 2.69 -0.63
N ARG A 260 -12.29 2.26 0.63
CA ARG A 260 -11.18 1.72 1.40
C ARG A 260 -10.61 0.44 0.76
N ASN A 261 -11.47 -0.47 0.31
CA ASN A 261 -11.04 -1.68 -0.35
C ASN A 261 -10.32 -1.36 -1.66
N ARG A 262 -10.81 -0.38 -2.45
CA ARG A 262 -10.10 0.11 -3.65
C ARG A 262 -8.72 0.65 -3.32
N ILE A 263 -8.58 1.47 -2.27
CA ILE A 263 -7.26 1.97 -1.82
C ILE A 263 -6.32 0.82 -1.40
N ILE A 264 -6.84 -0.18 -0.67
CA ILE A 264 -6.04 -1.36 -0.29
C ILE A 264 -5.54 -2.10 -1.54
N THR A 265 -6.39 -2.28 -2.55
CA THR A 265 -5.99 -2.91 -3.82
C THR A 265 -4.91 -2.08 -4.54
N ILE A 266 -5.04 -0.75 -4.56
CA ILE A 266 -4.01 0.16 -5.13
C ILE A 266 -2.66 -0.04 -4.45
N TYR A 267 -2.62 -0.07 -3.11
CA TYR A 267 -1.38 -0.37 -2.39
C TYR A 267 -0.88 -1.80 -2.65
N GLY A 268 -1.79 -2.77 -2.78
CA GLY A 268 -1.46 -4.15 -3.10
C GLY A 268 -0.75 -4.28 -4.45
N GLU A 269 -1.22 -3.59 -5.48
CA GLU A 269 -0.57 -3.56 -6.80
C GLU A 269 0.76 -2.81 -6.77
N ALA A 270 0.85 -1.71 -6.02
CA ALA A 270 2.11 -0.99 -5.83
C ALA A 270 3.19 -1.84 -5.13
N LEU A 271 2.79 -2.68 -4.16
CA LEU A 271 3.69 -3.61 -3.48
C LEU A 271 4.17 -4.77 -4.37
N GLN A 272 3.40 -5.12 -5.41
CA GLN A 272 3.82 -6.10 -6.42
C GLN A 272 4.79 -5.50 -7.44
N SER A 273 4.88 -4.17 -7.53
CA SER A 273 5.83 -3.51 -8.42
C SER A 273 7.28 -3.69 -7.97
N SER A 274 8.19 -3.56 -8.93
CA SER A 274 9.64 -3.54 -8.66
C SER A 274 10.12 -2.24 -7.98
N SER A 275 9.25 -1.26 -7.75
CA SER A 275 9.60 0.09 -7.33
C SER A 275 8.94 0.46 -5.98
N PRO A 276 9.58 0.20 -4.83
CA PRO A 276 9.00 0.45 -3.51
C PRO A 276 8.63 1.92 -3.25
N GLN A 277 9.27 2.85 -3.96
CA GLN A 277 8.97 4.28 -3.91
C GLN A 277 7.55 4.61 -4.40
N LEU A 278 6.90 3.74 -5.19
CA LEU A 278 5.52 3.94 -5.62
C LEU A 278 4.53 3.96 -4.45
N VAL A 279 4.80 3.16 -3.40
CA VAL A 279 3.99 3.17 -2.18
C VAL A 279 4.06 4.53 -1.49
N GLN A 280 5.25 5.13 -1.43
CA GLN A 280 5.44 6.46 -0.86
C GLN A 280 4.74 7.53 -1.71
N LEU A 281 4.82 7.41 -3.02
CA LEU A 281 4.16 8.32 -3.96
C LEU A 281 2.63 8.29 -3.80
N ILE A 282 2.05 7.09 -3.75
CA ILE A 282 0.61 6.89 -3.52
C ILE A 282 0.20 7.43 -2.14
N GLN A 283 1.05 7.26 -1.12
CA GLN A 283 0.79 7.81 0.20
C GLN A 283 0.75 9.34 0.18
N ILE A 284 1.69 10.01 -0.49
CA ILE A 284 1.70 11.47 -0.64
C ILE A 284 0.41 11.94 -1.34
N ILE A 285 0.02 11.27 -2.43
CA ILE A 285 -1.20 11.58 -3.17
C ILE A 285 -2.45 11.43 -2.28
N LEU A 286 -2.53 10.34 -1.51
CA LEU A 286 -3.65 10.10 -0.60
C LEU A 286 -3.67 11.13 0.53
N ASP A 287 -2.50 11.52 1.04
CA ASP A 287 -2.35 12.55 2.07
C ASP A 287 -2.84 13.92 1.60
N ASP A 288 -2.56 14.28 0.35
CA ASP A 288 -3.06 15.52 -0.27
C ASP A 288 -4.59 15.50 -0.37
N ILE A 289 -5.16 14.38 -0.84
CA ILE A 289 -6.63 14.20 -0.95
C ILE A 289 -7.31 14.27 0.42
N LEU A 290 -6.73 13.61 1.43
CA LEU A 290 -7.26 13.62 2.80
C LEU A 290 -7.14 15.01 3.43
N SER A 291 -6.04 15.72 3.17
CA SER A 291 -5.84 17.09 3.66
C SER A 291 -6.88 18.05 3.06
N GLU A 292 -7.15 17.94 1.74
CA GLU A 292 -8.23 18.68 1.08
C GLU A 292 -9.59 18.37 1.73
N GLU A 293 -9.89 17.11 2.00
CA GLU A 293 -11.15 16.70 2.67
C GLU A 293 -11.28 17.28 4.09
N PHE A 294 -10.17 17.34 4.84
CA PHE A 294 -10.16 17.91 6.18
C PHE A 294 -10.31 19.43 6.16
N GLU A 295 -9.65 20.12 5.24
CA GLU A 295 -9.77 21.57 5.06
C GLU A 295 -11.20 21.95 4.66
N ASP A 296 -11.79 21.26 3.68
CA ASP A 296 -13.18 21.45 3.25
C ASP A 296 -14.16 21.33 4.44
N HIS A 297 -13.97 20.30 5.27
CA HIS A 297 -14.80 20.08 6.45
C HIS A 297 -14.59 21.17 7.51
N SER A 298 -13.33 21.59 7.75
CA SER A 298 -13.01 22.62 8.74
C SER A 298 -13.65 23.98 8.41
N ILE A 299 -13.77 24.32 7.13
CA ILE A 299 -14.43 25.54 6.65
C ILE A 299 -15.94 25.43 6.85
N SER A 300 -16.51 24.24 6.63
CA SER A 300 -17.96 24.02 6.72
C SER A 300 -18.48 23.87 8.15
N ASP A 301 -17.66 23.38 9.08
CA ASP A 301 -18.11 23.06 10.44
C ASP A 301 -17.85 24.19 11.43
N ALA A 302 -18.92 24.89 11.83
CA ALA A 302 -18.90 25.93 12.85
C ALA A 302 -18.38 25.44 14.22
N HIS A 303 -18.40 24.12 14.45
CA HIS A 303 -18.09 23.50 15.72
C HIS A 303 -16.65 22.96 15.80
N TRP A 304 -15.86 23.06 14.72
CA TRP A 304 -14.47 22.60 14.63
C TRP A 304 -14.28 21.14 15.09
N MET A 305 -15.29 20.29 14.92
CA MET A 305 -15.17 18.88 15.29
C MET A 305 -14.34 18.18 14.22
N PRO A 306 -13.32 17.38 14.58
CA PRO A 306 -12.57 16.60 13.60
C PRO A 306 -13.49 15.71 12.76
N LEU A 307 -13.24 15.69 11.45
CA LEU A 307 -14.04 14.92 10.49
C LEU A 307 -14.21 13.44 10.88
N PRO A 308 -13.18 12.72 11.40
CA PRO A 308 -13.35 11.33 11.82
C PRO A 308 -14.46 11.13 12.85
N PHE A 309 -14.62 12.06 13.81
CA PHE A 309 -15.67 11.98 14.82
C PHE A 309 -17.03 12.35 14.26
N LYS A 310 -17.11 13.30 13.32
CA LYS A 310 -18.36 13.59 12.62
C LYS A 310 -18.88 12.36 11.89
N LYS A 311 -18.01 11.69 11.11
CA LYS A 311 -18.37 10.45 10.42
C LYS A 311 -18.80 9.36 11.40
N PHE A 312 -18.12 9.25 12.54
CA PHE A 312 -18.46 8.28 13.58
C PHE A 312 -19.84 8.56 14.20
N LEU A 313 -20.11 9.81 14.56
CA LEU A 313 -21.41 10.19 15.12
C LEU A 313 -22.52 9.98 14.08
N GLU A 314 -22.35 10.41 12.82
CA GLU A 314 -23.34 10.15 11.77
C GLU A 314 -23.65 8.65 11.60
N THR A 315 -22.62 7.80 11.70
CA THR A 315 -22.74 6.34 11.67
C THR A 315 -23.62 5.83 12.83
N LEU A 316 -23.37 6.30 14.05
CA LEU A 316 -24.15 5.92 15.24
C LEU A 316 -25.60 6.40 15.20
N TRP A 317 -25.88 7.54 14.56
CA TRP A 317 -27.23 8.07 14.45
C TRP A 317 -28.07 7.26 13.47
N LEU A 318 -27.48 6.82 12.36
CA LEU A 318 -28.14 5.98 11.35
C LEU A 318 -28.48 4.59 11.90
N GLU A 319 -27.65 4.03 12.79
CA GLU A 319 -27.89 2.73 13.41
C GLU A 319 -29.08 2.75 14.39
N ARG A 320 -29.31 3.85 15.12
CA ARG A 320 -30.43 3.95 16.06
C ARG A 320 -31.81 3.80 15.42
N ASP A 321 -31.90 3.95 14.10
CA ASP A 321 -33.14 3.82 13.33
C ASP A 321 -33.30 2.42 12.69
N ALA A 322 -32.30 1.53 12.76
CA ALA A 322 -32.30 0.24 12.08
C ALA A 322 -32.17 -0.95 13.06
N ASP A 323 -33.15 -1.87 13.02
CA ASP A 323 -33.32 -3.06 13.89
C ASP A 323 -32.27 -4.19 13.63
N SER A 324 -31.03 -3.84 13.29
CA SER A 324 -29.99 -4.78 12.84
C SER A 324 -29.01 -5.19 13.97
N ASP A 325 -28.14 -6.15 13.70
CA ASP A 325 -27.23 -6.78 14.67
C ASP A 325 -26.14 -5.78 15.17
N ASP A 326 -26.56 -4.84 16.04
CA ASP A 326 -25.89 -3.60 16.47
C ASP A 326 -24.41 -3.73 16.89
N ARG A 327 -23.97 -4.91 17.33
CA ARG A 327 -22.63 -5.07 17.92
C ARG A 327 -21.50 -5.15 16.90
N THR A 328 -21.71 -5.85 15.79
CA THR A 328 -20.64 -6.06 14.79
C THR A 328 -20.34 -4.75 14.08
N ILE A 329 -21.40 -4.03 13.72
CA ILE A 329 -21.32 -2.80 12.97
C ILE A 329 -20.69 -1.66 13.80
N LEU A 330 -21.12 -1.50 15.06
CA LEU A 330 -20.50 -0.57 16.00
C LEU A 330 -19.00 -0.86 16.17
N THR A 331 -18.61 -2.13 16.26
CA THR A 331 -17.20 -2.53 16.39
C THR A 331 -16.40 -2.13 15.14
N GLU A 332 -16.96 -2.34 13.95
CA GLU A 332 -16.33 -1.94 12.69
C GLU A 332 -16.22 -0.42 12.56
N ALA A 333 -17.26 0.33 12.95
CA ALA A 333 -17.26 1.79 12.98
C ALA A 333 -16.18 2.34 13.93
N ILE A 334 -16.02 1.74 15.12
CA ILE A 334 -14.97 2.09 16.08
C ILE A 334 -13.59 1.86 15.47
N VAL A 335 -13.35 0.70 14.87
CA VAL A 335 -12.06 0.37 14.23
C VAL A 335 -11.76 1.33 13.09
N SER A 336 -12.77 1.67 12.29
CA SER A 336 -12.67 2.58 11.15
C SER A 336 -12.37 4.01 11.60
N CYS A 337 -13.10 4.51 12.59
CA CYS A 337 -12.86 5.82 13.18
C CYS A 337 -11.46 5.94 13.79
N LYS A 338 -10.99 4.90 14.49
CA LYS A 338 -9.62 4.90 15.05
C LYS A 338 -8.57 5.04 13.95
N LYS A 339 -8.71 4.30 12.85
CA LYS A 339 -7.77 4.37 11.73
C LYS A 339 -7.75 5.76 11.09
N ASP A 340 -8.92 6.32 10.78
CA ASP A 340 -9.00 7.67 10.20
C ASP A 340 -8.48 8.74 11.17
N LEU A 341 -8.65 8.54 12.49
CA LEU A 341 -8.09 9.43 13.51
C LEU A 341 -6.56 9.43 13.53
N PHE A 342 -5.92 8.27 13.31
CA PHE A 342 -4.45 8.22 13.14
C PHE A 342 -3.99 8.98 11.90
N HIS A 343 -4.71 8.85 10.77
CA HIS A 343 -4.40 9.62 9.56
C HIS A 343 -4.59 11.12 9.79
N TYR A 344 -5.71 11.53 10.39
CA TYR A 344 -5.99 12.92 10.74
C TYR A 344 -4.92 13.49 11.68
N SER A 345 -4.54 12.77 12.73
CA SER A 345 -3.55 13.22 13.71
C SER A 345 -2.17 13.40 13.08
N ARG A 346 -1.77 12.47 12.20
CA ARG A 346 -0.52 12.56 11.44
C ARG A 346 -0.50 13.78 10.50
N LEU A 347 -1.60 14.07 9.81
CA LEU A 347 -1.69 15.18 8.85
C LEU A 347 -1.85 16.54 9.55
N SER A 348 -2.61 16.61 10.64
CA SER A 348 -2.78 17.82 11.45
C SER A 348 -1.59 18.13 12.37
N GLY A 349 -0.66 17.19 12.55
CA GLY A 349 0.47 17.33 13.46
C GLY A 349 0.11 17.30 14.94
N LYS A 350 -1.11 16.89 15.30
CA LYS A 350 -1.60 16.78 16.68
C LYS A 350 -1.50 15.36 17.21
N HIS A 351 -1.38 15.20 18.53
CA HIS A 351 -1.42 13.87 19.12
C HIS A 351 -2.85 13.31 19.15
N VAL A 352 -3.03 12.01 18.87
CA VAL A 352 -4.36 11.36 18.83
C VAL A 352 -5.15 11.60 20.12
N LEU A 353 -4.51 11.41 21.29
CA LEU A 353 -5.15 11.62 22.59
C LEU A 353 -5.48 13.11 22.84
N GLU A 354 -4.66 14.03 22.35
CA GLU A 354 -4.94 15.47 22.45
C GLU A 354 -6.21 15.81 21.67
N VAL A 355 -6.33 15.32 20.43
CA VAL A 355 -7.51 15.52 19.58
C VAL A 355 -8.79 14.98 20.24
N ILE A 356 -8.72 13.79 20.86
CA ILE A 356 -9.85 13.20 21.59
C ILE A 356 -10.24 14.05 22.79
N MET A 357 -9.27 14.44 23.62
CA MET A 357 -9.51 15.22 24.84
C MET A 357 -10.06 16.61 24.51
N GLU A 358 -9.46 17.33 23.54
CA GLU A 358 -9.94 18.63 23.08
C GLU A 358 -11.39 18.55 22.57
N THR A 359 -11.69 17.52 21.76
CA THR A 359 -13.03 17.33 21.20
C THR A 359 -14.04 17.01 22.30
N ALA A 360 -13.74 16.06 23.20
CA ALA A 360 -14.63 15.67 24.28
C ALA A 360 -14.93 16.83 25.24
N LEU A 361 -13.90 17.58 25.65
CA LEU A 361 -14.06 18.73 26.54
C LEU A 361 -14.80 19.89 25.86
N SER A 362 -14.59 20.10 24.55
CA SER A 362 -15.35 21.07 23.75
C SER A 362 -16.84 20.72 23.69
N LEU A 363 -17.18 19.43 23.50
CA LEU A 363 -18.56 18.94 23.55
C LEU A 363 -19.19 19.10 24.93
N ILE A 364 -18.45 18.83 26.02
CA ILE A 364 -18.91 19.06 27.39
C ILE A 364 -19.19 20.55 27.64
N LYS A 365 -18.30 21.43 27.16
CA LYS A 365 -18.49 22.89 27.24
C LYS A 365 -19.76 23.36 26.52
N ARG A 366 -20.16 22.65 25.47
CA ARG A 366 -21.41 22.87 24.70
C ARG A 366 -22.61 22.09 25.24
N GLU A 367 -22.46 21.42 26.39
CA GLU A 367 -23.51 20.62 27.05
C GLU A 367 -23.95 19.37 26.28
N GLN A 368 -23.20 18.95 25.24
CA GLN A 368 -23.45 17.76 24.44
C GLN A 368 -22.81 16.51 25.07
N LEU A 369 -23.26 16.15 26.28
CA LEU A 369 -22.63 15.09 27.09
C LEU A 369 -22.70 13.70 26.43
N GLN A 370 -23.74 13.41 25.65
CA GLN A 370 -23.88 12.10 24.99
C GLN A 370 -22.87 11.91 23.86
N GLU A 371 -22.64 12.96 23.06
CA GLU A 371 -21.64 12.94 21.99
C GLU A 371 -20.23 12.84 22.58
N ALA A 372 -19.97 13.54 23.70
CA ALA A 372 -18.71 13.44 24.42
C ALA A 372 -18.43 12.00 24.89
N VAL A 373 -19.44 11.29 25.42
CA VAL A 373 -19.29 9.86 25.75
C VAL A 373 -19.02 9.01 24.52
N ASN A 374 -19.71 9.25 23.41
CA ASN A 374 -19.48 8.49 22.18
C ASN A 374 -18.06 8.70 21.65
N VAL A 375 -17.51 9.91 21.70
CA VAL A 375 -16.12 10.18 21.30
C VAL A 375 -15.13 9.44 22.22
N VAL A 376 -15.36 9.46 23.53
CA VAL A 376 -14.47 8.84 24.52
C VAL A 376 -14.62 7.32 24.58
N SER A 377 -15.74 6.75 24.11
CA SER A 377 -15.92 5.29 24.04
C SER A 377 -14.92 4.60 23.12
N LEU A 378 -14.28 5.35 22.20
CA LEU A 378 -13.16 4.88 21.39
C LEU A 378 -11.93 4.58 22.25
N PHE A 379 -11.72 5.32 23.35
CA PHE A 379 -10.60 5.15 24.27
C PHE A 379 -11.09 5.18 25.72
N PRO A 380 -11.73 4.09 26.18
CA PRO A 380 -12.35 4.00 27.50
C PRO A 380 -11.42 4.42 28.66
N LEU A 381 -10.12 4.14 28.58
CA LEU A 381 -9.16 4.51 29.63
C LEU A 381 -9.04 6.03 29.87
N LEU A 382 -9.40 6.88 28.91
CA LEU A 382 -9.40 8.34 29.09
C LEU A 382 -10.63 8.86 29.83
N GLN A 383 -11.65 8.02 29.99
CA GLN A 383 -12.94 8.44 30.52
C GLN A 383 -12.92 9.04 31.94
N PRO A 384 -12.19 8.48 32.94
CA PRO A 384 -12.11 9.11 34.25
C PRO A 384 -11.42 10.48 34.17
N LEU A 385 -10.39 10.62 33.34
CA LEU A 385 -9.71 11.90 33.13
C LEU A 385 -10.65 12.95 32.50
N VAL A 386 -11.45 12.57 31.49
CA VAL A 386 -12.45 13.46 30.87
C VAL A 386 -13.55 13.83 31.87
N ALA A 387 -13.99 12.89 32.72
CA ALA A 387 -15.00 13.16 33.74
C ALA A 387 -14.51 14.19 34.75
N VAL A 388 -13.27 14.03 35.24
CA VAL A 388 -12.65 14.96 36.18
C VAL A 388 -12.43 16.34 35.55
N LEU A 389 -11.85 16.42 34.35
CA LEU A 389 -11.61 17.71 33.69
C LEU A 389 -12.92 18.39 33.24
N GLY A 390 -13.91 17.61 32.81
CA GLY A 390 -15.23 18.10 32.43
C GLY A 390 -16.05 18.65 33.60
N TRP A 391 -15.79 18.17 34.82
CA TRP A 391 -16.45 18.63 36.04
C TRP A 391 -16.29 20.14 36.26
N ASP A 392 -15.07 20.65 36.06
CA ASP A 392 -14.73 22.05 36.26
C ASP A 392 -15.28 22.95 35.15
N ILE A 393 -15.43 22.42 33.93
CA ILE A 393 -16.08 23.11 32.80
C ILE A 393 -17.56 23.40 33.11
N LEU A 394 -18.25 22.50 33.82
CA LEU A 394 -19.67 22.60 34.15
C LEU A 394 -19.96 23.36 35.46
N LYS A 395 -19.11 24.32 35.82
CA LYS A 395 -19.26 25.09 37.05
C LYS A 395 -20.64 25.74 37.18
N GLY A 396 -21.30 25.49 38.32
CA GLY A 396 -22.63 26.03 38.63
C GLY A 396 -23.82 25.25 38.02
N LYS A 397 -23.57 24.16 37.28
CA LYS A 397 -24.61 23.35 36.63
C LYS A 397 -24.69 21.95 37.26
N THR A 398 -25.32 21.83 38.44
CA THR A 398 -25.38 20.55 39.19
C THR A 398 -26.03 19.42 38.43
N GLU A 399 -27.13 19.68 37.71
CA GLU A 399 -27.82 18.69 36.90
C GLU A 399 -26.91 18.11 35.80
N LEU A 400 -26.15 18.96 35.10
CA LEU A 400 -25.21 18.50 34.08
C LEU A 400 -24.00 17.77 34.69
N ARG A 401 -23.51 18.21 35.85
CA ARG A 401 -22.46 17.51 36.61
C ARG A 401 -22.91 16.12 37.03
N ARG A 402 -24.16 15.96 37.48
CA ARG A 402 -24.75 14.65 37.79
C ARG A 402 -24.83 13.79 36.54
N LYS A 403 -25.37 14.33 35.44
CA LYS A 403 -25.46 13.60 34.16
C LYS A 403 -24.09 13.22 33.61
N LEU A 404 -23.06 14.06 33.77
CA LEU A 404 -21.68 13.76 33.40
C LEU A 404 -21.18 12.53 34.17
N MET A 405 -21.29 12.52 35.50
CA MET A 405 -20.84 11.40 36.32
C MET A 405 -21.63 10.12 36.03
N GLN A 406 -22.94 10.23 35.79
CA GLN A 406 -23.78 9.09 35.39
C GLN A 406 -23.29 8.44 34.10
N LEU A 407 -23.04 9.25 33.08
CA LEU A 407 -22.65 8.76 31.76
C LEU A 407 -21.19 8.29 31.73
N PHE A 408 -20.26 9.01 32.38
CA PHE A 408 -18.83 8.73 32.30
C PHE A 408 -18.32 7.71 33.33
N TRP A 409 -18.87 7.70 34.55
CA TRP A 409 -18.33 6.90 35.65
C TRP A 409 -19.20 5.70 36.03
N THR A 410 -20.51 5.89 36.20
CA THR A 410 -21.40 4.88 36.83
C THR A 410 -22.23 4.05 35.83
N SER A 411 -22.07 4.25 34.52
CA SER A 411 -22.80 3.51 33.47
C SER A 411 -22.07 2.24 33.01
N LYS A 412 -22.60 1.57 31.97
CA LYS A 412 -21.95 0.47 31.21
C LYS A 412 -20.52 0.82 30.76
N SER A 413 -20.15 2.09 30.77
CA SER A 413 -18.81 2.57 30.52
C SER A 413 -17.74 2.07 31.50
N GLN A 414 -18.11 1.79 32.76
CA GLN A 414 -17.21 1.14 33.71
C GLN A 414 -16.90 -0.31 33.30
N ALA A 415 -17.88 -1.02 32.71
CA ALA A 415 -17.68 -2.39 32.24
C ALA A 415 -16.74 -2.47 31.02
N LEU A 416 -16.86 -1.55 30.07
CA LEU A 416 -15.95 -1.47 28.90
C LEU A 416 -14.51 -1.17 29.32
N ARG A 417 -14.33 -0.24 30.26
CA ARG A 417 -13.01 0.03 30.86
C ARG A 417 -12.43 -1.20 31.54
N LEU A 418 -13.20 -1.85 32.41
CA LEU A 418 -12.75 -3.04 33.13
C LEU A 418 -12.37 -4.19 32.18
N GLN A 419 -13.03 -4.29 31.02
CA GLN A 419 -12.68 -5.24 29.97
C GLN A 419 -11.31 -4.93 29.32
N GLU A 420 -11.06 -3.67 28.93
CA GLU A 420 -9.75 -3.26 28.39
C GLU A 420 -8.63 -3.36 29.44
N TYR A 421 -8.92 -2.98 30.70
CA TYR A 421 -7.99 -3.07 31.83
C TYR A 421 -7.51 -4.50 32.14
N SER A 422 -8.34 -5.53 31.85
CA SER A 422 -7.96 -6.93 32.11
C SER A 422 -6.77 -7.42 31.28
N HIS A 423 -6.50 -6.77 30.15
CA HIS A 423 -5.40 -7.12 29.26
C HIS A 423 -4.04 -6.56 29.72
N TYR A 424 -4.02 -5.54 30.59
CA TYR A 424 -2.80 -4.80 30.93
C TYR A 424 -2.31 -4.95 32.37
N ARG A 425 -3.05 -5.64 33.26
CA ARG A 425 -2.74 -5.64 34.71
C ARG A 425 -2.04 -6.92 35.19
N ALA A 426 -0.93 -6.73 35.91
CA ALA A 426 -0.41 -7.67 36.92
C ALA A 426 -1.02 -7.34 38.31
N GLN A 427 -1.14 -8.33 39.21
CA GLN A 427 -1.91 -8.31 40.47
C GLN A 427 -1.64 -7.19 41.51
N THR A 428 -0.79 -6.19 41.24
CA THR A 428 -0.26 -5.28 42.26
C THR A 428 -0.72 -3.81 42.20
N ASP A 429 -1.52 -3.39 41.22
CA ASP A 429 -1.71 -1.93 41.03
C ASP A 429 -2.81 -1.30 41.90
N GLU A 430 -2.42 -0.23 42.59
CA GLU A 430 -3.22 0.73 43.33
C GLU A 430 -4.32 1.36 42.44
N THR A 431 -5.42 1.81 43.05
CA THR A 431 -6.48 2.55 42.35
C THR A 431 -5.91 3.83 41.76
N SER A 432 -6.14 4.11 40.48
CA SER A 432 -5.62 5.32 39.84
C SER A 432 -6.17 6.58 40.51
N CYS A 433 -5.38 7.66 40.55
CA CYS A 433 -5.78 8.89 41.23
C CYS A 433 -7.04 9.50 40.59
N GLU A 434 -7.19 9.36 39.27
CA GLU A 434 -8.32 9.84 38.49
C GLU A 434 -9.61 9.08 38.82
N GLU A 435 -9.52 7.76 39.01
CA GLU A 435 -10.64 6.92 39.44
C GLU A 435 -11.09 7.26 40.87
N TYR A 436 -10.14 7.44 41.78
CA TYR A 436 -10.43 7.89 43.14
C TYR A 436 -11.12 9.26 43.17
N LEU A 437 -10.66 10.19 42.32
CA LEU A 437 -11.30 11.50 42.18
C LEU A 437 -12.73 11.38 41.64
N CYS A 438 -13.00 10.48 40.70
CA CYS A 438 -14.37 10.24 40.21
C CYS A 438 -15.30 9.74 41.33
N ASP A 439 -14.85 8.77 42.13
CA ASP A 439 -15.62 8.29 43.29
C ASP A 439 -15.87 9.40 44.31
N LEU A 440 -14.84 10.23 44.56
CA LEU A 440 -14.95 11.38 45.43
C LEU A 440 -15.98 12.38 44.90
N LEU A 441 -15.97 12.71 43.60
CA LEU A 441 -16.94 13.62 42.99
C LEU A 441 -18.38 13.09 43.07
N CYS A 442 -18.59 11.79 42.83
CA CYS A 442 -19.89 11.15 43.01
C CYS A 442 -20.37 11.24 44.47
N PHE A 443 -19.49 11.00 45.44
CA PHE A 443 -19.80 11.13 46.86
C PHE A 443 -20.22 12.57 47.22
N HIS A 444 -19.51 13.57 46.71
CA HIS A 444 -19.82 14.97 46.95
C HIS A 444 -21.17 15.39 46.34
N LEU A 445 -21.51 14.88 45.15
CA LEU A 445 -22.83 15.08 44.55
C LEU A 445 -23.94 14.49 45.42
N ASP A 446 -23.80 13.24 45.85
CA ASP A 446 -24.80 12.58 46.68
C ASP A 446 -24.97 13.29 48.03
N LEU A 447 -23.88 13.78 48.63
CA LEU A 447 -23.92 14.56 49.87
C LEU A 447 -24.63 15.91 49.68
N ALA A 448 -24.30 16.65 48.63
CA ALA A 448 -24.94 17.93 48.32
C ALA A 448 -26.44 17.76 48.05
N SER A 449 -26.80 16.69 47.34
CA SER A 449 -28.18 16.32 47.05
C SER A 449 -28.94 15.97 48.32
N PHE A 450 -28.36 15.15 49.19
CA PHE A 450 -28.95 14.75 50.47
C PHE A 450 -29.25 15.96 51.35
N VAL A 451 -28.27 16.86 51.52
CA VAL A 451 -28.44 18.06 52.34
C VAL A 451 -29.47 19.02 51.72
N SER A 452 -29.50 19.15 50.39
CA SER A 452 -30.52 19.93 49.68
C SER A 452 -31.92 19.37 49.92
N SER A 453 -32.12 18.05 49.78
CA SER A 453 -33.41 17.40 50.03
C SER A 453 -33.88 17.55 51.48
N VAL A 454 -32.97 17.34 52.45
CA VAL A 454 -33.29 17.48 53.89
C VAL A 454 -33.66 18.93 54.24
N ASN A 455 -32.90 19.91 53.74
CA ASN A 455 -33.19 21.33 53.97
C ASN A 455 -34.49 21.79 53.30
N SER A 456 -34.87 21.16 52.19
CA SER A 456 -36.12 21.43 51.48
C SER A 456 -37.32 20.67 52.07
N GLY A 457 -37.11 19.86 53.12
CA GLY A 457 -38.17 19.08 53.78
C GLY A 457 -38.61 17.84 53.01
N HIS A 458 -37.85 17.40 52.01
CA HIS A 458 -38.14 16.23 51.19
C HIS A 458 -37.41 14.97 51.68
N PRO A 459 -38.04 13.77 51.62
CA PRO A 459 -37.39 12.52 51.98
C PRO A 459 -36.34 12.12 50.94
N TRP A 460 -35.13 11.75 51.40
CA TRP A 460 -34.07 11.24 50.54
C TRP A 460 -34.31 9.77 50.15
N ASN A 461 -34.22 9.45 48.86
CA ASN A 461 -34.33 8.09 48.34
C ASN A 461 -32.97 7.56 47.86
N LEU A 462 -32.59 6.35 48.31
CA LEU A 462 -31.38 5.66 47.83
C LEU A 462 -31.38 5.36 46.32
N ARG A 463 -32.52 5.49 45.64
CA ARG A 463 -32.63 5.42 44.17
C ARG A 463 -32.02 6.63 43.46
N ASN A 464 -31.81 7.74 44.18
CA ASN A 464 -31.26 8.98 43.65
C ASN A 464 -29.73 9.07 43.82
N SER A 465 -29.13 8.08 44.49
CA SER A 465 -27.67 7.99 44.63
C SER A 465 -27.02 7.50 43.34
N LEU A 466 -25.90 8.10 42.99
CA LEU A 466 -25.08 7.69 41.85
C LEU A 466 -24.45 6.29 42.02
N PHE A 467 -24.35 5.79 43.25
CA PHE A 467 -23.82 4.47 43.55
C PHE A 467 -24.88 3.34 43.48
N SER A 468 -26.12 3.65 43.09
CA SER A 468 -27.19 2.66 42.96
C SER A 468 -27.10 1.91 41.62
N GLN A 469 -26.66 0.65 41.63
CA GLN A 469 -26.39 -0.18 40.43
C GLN A 469 -27.62 -0.62 39.60
N LYS A 470 -28.83 -0.06 39.79
CA LYS A 470 -29.99 -0.42 38.96
C LYS A 470 -30.12 0.56 37.79
N GLU A 471 -30.09 0.04 36.55
CA GLU A 471 -30.33 0.78 35.30
C GLU A 471 -31.48 1.78 35.46
N GLN A 472 -31.14 3.08 35.43
CA GLN A 472 -32.08 4.18 35.54
C GLN A 472 -32.69 4.47 34.17
N ASP A 473 -33.80 3.79 33.84
CA ASP A 473 -34.65 4.10 32.67
C ASP A 473 -35.64 5.27 32.92
N SER A 474 -35.51 5.98 34.04
CA SER A 474 -36.36 7.13 34.33
C SER A 474 -35.54 8.29 34.84
N VAL A 475 -35.59 9.39 34.09
CA VAL A 475 -35.29 10.75 34.56
C VAL A 475 -36.23 11.00 35.74
N VAL A 476 -35.74 10.80 36.96
CA VAL A 476 -36.48 11.19 38.16
C VAL A 476 -36.52 12.72 38.16
N ASN A 477 -37.74 13.28 38.15
CA ASN A 477 -38.01 14.71 37.98
C ASN A 477 -37.04 15.61 38.74
N ALA A 478 -36.27 16.40 37.97
CA ALA A 478 -35.42 17.51 38.42
C ALA A 478 -36.19 18.62 39.18
N GLU A 479 -37.50 18.46 39.40
CA GLU A 479 -38.39 19.40 40.09
C GLU A 479 -38.27 19.33 41.63
N THR A 480 -37.48 18.40 42.20
CA THR A 480 -37.43 18.14 43.66
C THR A 480 -36.15 18.59 44.37
N LEU A 481 -35.20 19.17 43.65
CA LEU A 481 -33.92 19.63 44.21
C LEU A 481 -33.77 21.14 44.01
N ASP A 482 -33.35 21.86 45.06
CA ASP A 482 -32.95 23.26 44.92
C ASP A 482 -31.50 23.32 44.37
N PRO A 483 -31.29 23.72 43.10
CA PRO A 483 -29.97 23.72 42.46
C PRO A 483 -29.03 24.75 43.08
N PHE A 484 -29.58 25.79 43.75
CA PHE A 484 -28.78 26.81 44.40
C PHE A 484 -28.12 26.28 45.68
N VAL A 485 -28.90 25.58 46.52
CA VAL A 485 -28.40 24.98 47.76
C VAL A 485 -27.36 23.90 47.46
N GLU A 486 -27.63 23.07 46.44
CA GLU A 486 -26.72 22.01 46.00
C GLU A 486 -25.39 22.58 45.50
N ASN A 487 -25.43 23.59 44.61
CA ASN A 487 -24.23 24.27 44.13
C ASN A 487 -23.44 24.94 45.26
N MET A 488 -24.12 25.57 46.22
CA MET A 488 -23.45 26.24 47.35
C MET A 488 -22.66 25.23 48.19
N ILE A 489 -23.23 24.06 48.42
CA ILE A 489 -22.59 22.99 49.19
C ILE A 489 -21.40 22.43 48.42
N LEU A 490 -21.55 22.17 47.12
CA LEU A 490 -20.45 21.69 46.27
C LEU A 490 -19.28 22.68 46.20
N GLU A 491 -19.54 23.98 46.04
CA GLU A 491 -18.48 25.00 46.02
C GLU A 491 -17.79 25.12 47.38
N ARG A 492 -18.49 24.94 48.50
CA ARG A 492 -17.87 24.93 49.83
C ARG A 492 -17.00 23.69 50.06
N LEU A 493 -17.45 22.52 49.60
CA LEU A 493 -16.69 21.30 49.70
C LEU A 493 -15.42 21.39 48.84
N ALA A 494 -15.50 21.94 47.63
CA ALA A 494 -14.36 22.17 46.74
C ALA A 494 -13.32 23.18 47.27
N VAL A 495 -13.63 23.96 48.32
CA VAL A 495 -12.65 24.82 49.02
C VAL A 495 -11.88 24.06 50.10
N GLN A 496 -12.46 22.97 50.62
CA GLN A 496 -11.87 22.17 51.70
C GLN A 496 -11.11 20.94 51.19
N THR A 497 -11.42 20.49 49.97
CA THR A 497 -10.72 19.42 49.26
C THR A 497 -10.10 19.98 47.96
N PRO A 498 -8.91 19.53 47.54
CA PRO A 498 -8.29 19.95 46.28
C PRO A 498 -9.03 19.30 45.09
N MET A 499 -10.29 19.69 44.87
CA MET A 499 -11.14 19.19 43.79
C MET A 499 -11.13 20.09 42.55
N ARG A 500 -10.26 21.10 42.51
CA ARG A 500 -10.00 21.86 41.28
C ARG A 500 -8.81 21.21 40.60
N VAL A 501 -9.02 20.66 39.41
CA VAL A 501 -7.93 20.19 38.56
C VAL A 501 -7.51 21.30 37.60
#